data_AF-I1KAV5-F1
#
_entry.id   AF-I1KAV5-F1
#
_cell.length_a   1.000
_cell.length_b   1.000
_cell.length_c   1.000
_cell.angle_alpha   90.00
_cell.angle_beta   90.00
_cell.angle_gamma   90.00
#
_symmetry.space_group_name_H-M   'P 1'
#
loop_
_entity.id
_entity.type
_entity.pdbx_description
1 polymer ?
#
loop_
_entity_poly.entity_id
_entity_poly.type
_entity_poly.pdbx_seq_one_letter_code
_entity_poly.pdbx_strand_id
1 'polypeptide(L)'
;MANVSIPLPRNGFSKPNYSTKRPCFTPSASTLRISCSGVAEFDGSHQKKGGLFNFNGIKGVACGILAACAVTSAAFPVTAATQRLPPLSTEPNRCERAFVGNTIGQANGVYDKPLDLRQCDFTNEKTNLKGKSLSAALMSDAKFDGADMTEVVMSKAYAAGASFKGVDFSNAVLDRVNFEKADLEGAIFKNTVLSGSTFDDAKLDNAVFEDTIIGYIDLQKLCTNKTIGDEWRVELGCR
;
A
#
# COMPACT_ATOMS: atom_id res chain seq x y z
N MET A 1 47.58 37.32 36.55
CA MET A 1 46.46 36.36 36.59
C MET A 1 45.36 36.91 35.71
N ALA A 2 45.25 36.44 34.47
CA ALA A 2 44.35 37.02 33.46
C ALA A 2 43.03 36.23 33.44
N ASN A 3 41.95 36.85 33.93
CA ASN A 3 40.58 36.37 33.78
C ASN A 3 40.02 36.89 32.46
N VAL A 4 39.60 35.98 31.59
CA VAL A 4 38.88 36.28 30.35
C VAL A 4 37.43 35.87 30.55
N SER A 5 36.52 36.84 30.46
CA SER A 5 35.06 36.65 30.55
C SER A 5 34.47 36.74 29.15
N ILE A 6 33.74 35.70 28.72
CA ILE A 6 33.02 35.67 27.44
C ILE A 6 31.52 35.90 27.71
N PRO A 7 30.84 36.82 27.00
CA PRO A 7 29.40 37.02 27.16
C PRO A 7 28.59 36.08 26.24
N LEU A 8 27.50 35.53 26.78
CA LEU A 8 26.48 34.76 26.05
C LEU A 8 25.42 35.70 25.44
N PRO A 9 24.92 35.46 24.22
CA PRO A 9 23.82 36.25 23.67
C PRO A 9 22.47 35.73 24.16
N ARG A 10 21.66 36.64 24.70
CA ARG A 10 20.22 36.48 24.90
C ARG A 10 19.53 36.51 23.54
N ASN A 11 18.78 35.46 23.19
CA ASN A 11 17.71 35.57 22.21
C ASN A 11 16.37 35.17 22.82
N GLY A 12 15.42 36.10 22.71
CA GLY A 12 14.13 36.09 23.38
C GLY A 12 13.14 35.12 22.74
N PHE A 13 12.56 34.28 23.59
CA PHE A 13 11.34 33.55 23.30
C PHE A 13 10.14 34.49 23.46
N SER A 14 9.46 34.80 22.35
CA SER A 14 8.10 35.33 22.37
C SER A 14 7.12 34.17 22.19
N LYS A 15 6.27 33.94 23.20
CA LYS A 15 5.09 33.05 23.14
C LYS A 15 3.91 33.80 22.52
N PRO A 16 3.03 33.15 21.73
CA PRO A 16 1.66 33.60 21.61
C PRO A 16 0.75 32.76 22.55
N ASN A 17 -0.01 33.48 23.37
CA ASN A 17 -1.13 32.96 24.14
C ASN A 17 -2.22 32.46 23.18
N TYR A 18 -2.71 31.22 23.37
CA TYR A 18 -4.05 30.84 22.94
C TYR A 18 -4.79 30.21 24.12
N SER A 19 -5.75 30.97 24.63
CA SER A 19 -6.74 30.59 25.62
C SER A 19 -8.07 30.46 24.91
N THR A 20 -8.61 29.24 24.80
CA THR A 20 -10.03 29.04 24.49
C THR A 20 -10.55 27.89 25.33
N LYS A 21 -11.44 28.27 26.26
CA LYS A 21 -12.28 27.43 27.12
C LYS A 21 -13.04 26.38 26.30
N ARG A 22 -13.13 25.15 26.80
CA ARG A 22 -14.23 24.22 26.52
C ARG A 22 -14.70 23.59 27.83
N PRO A 23 -16.01 23.62 28.15
CA PRO A 23 -16.59 22.79 29.20
C PRO A 23 -17.04 21.42 28.66
N CYS A 24 -17.07 20.46 29.58
CA CYS A 24 -17.48 19.06 29.41
C CYS A 24 -18.89 18.88 28.83
N PHE A 25 -19.08 17.78 28.08
CA PHE A 25 -20.35 17.07 27.98
C PHE A 25 -20.11 15.56 28.18
N THR A 26 -20.85 14.99 29.11
CA THR A 26 -20.95 13.56 29.42
C THR A 26 -21.86 12.85 28.40
N PRO A 27 -21.67 11.56 28.10
CA PRO A 27 -22.55 10.84 27.20
C PRO A 27 -23.73 10.23 27.98
N SER A 28 -24.94 10.48 27.52
CA SER A 28 -26.13 9.71 27.90
C SER A 28 -26.40 8.66 26.83
N ALA A 29 -26.49 7.40 27.25
CA ALA A 29 -26.84 6.27 26.41
C ALA A 29 -28.33 6.30 26.07
N SER A 30 -28.69 6.00 24.82
CA SER A 30 -30.06 5.65 24.43
C SER A 30 -30.01 4.61 23.32
N THR A 31 -30.63 3.48 23.63
CA THR A 31 -30.81 2.27 22.85
C THR A 31 -31.71 2.51 21.63
N LEU A 32 -31.32 1.97 20.47
CA LEU A 32 -32.20 1.83 19.30
C LEU A 32 -32.21 0.37 18.85
N ARG A 33 -33.44 -0.17 18.81
CA ARG A 33 -33.77 -1.56 18.46
C ARG A 33 -33.72 -1.77 16.95
N ILE A 34 -33.22 -2.93 16.55
CA ILE A 34 -33.35 -3.47 15.18
C ILE A 34 -34.70 -4.16 15.05
N SER A 35 -35.41 -3.92 13.95
CA SER A 35 -36.49 -4.78 13.47
C SER A 35 -36.40 -4.85 11.95
N CYS A 36 -36.24 -6.06 11.41
CA CYS A 36 -36.37 -6.35 9.99
C CYS A 36 -37.69 -7.11 9.77
N SER A 37 -38.44 -6.72 8.74
CA SER A 37 -39.67 -7.40 8.32
C SER A 37 -39.66 -7.53 6.79
N GLY A 38 -39.65 -8.77 6.32
CA GLY A 38 -40.57 -9.32 5.32
C GLY A 38 -40.64 -8.79 3.88
N VAL A 39 -40.21 -9.67 2.97
CA VAL A 39 -40.88 -10.15 1.73
C VAL A 39 -41.15 -9.17 0.57
N ALA A 40 -40.57 -9.50 -0.60
CA ALA A 40 -41.25 -9.39 -1.90
C ALA A 40 -40.59 -10.33 -2.93
N GLU A 41 -41.33 -11.35 -3.38
CA GLU A 41 -41.09 -12.09 -4.63
C GLU A 41 -41.49 -11.21 -5.83
N PHE A 42 -40.75 -11.33 -6.94
CA PHE A 42 -41.25 -10.94 -8.27
C PHE A 42 -40.70 -11.94 -9.29
N ASP A 43 -41.62 -12.66 -9.91
CA ASP A 43 -41.41 -13.60 -11.01
C ASP A 43 -41.63 -12.87 -12.35
N GLY A 44 -40.83 -13.21 -13.37
CA GLY A 44 -40.75 -12.47 -14.63
C GLY A 44 -40.47 -13.39 -15.82
N SER A 45 -41.54 -13.72 -16.55
CA SER A 45 -41.65 -14.56 -17.74
C SER A 45 -40.80 -14.15 -18.95
N HIS A 46 -40.38 -15.11 -19.79
CA HIS A 46 -40.41 -14.95 -21.26
C HIS A 46 -40.52 -16.29 -22.02
N GLN A 47 -41.50 -16.34 -22.94
CA GLN A 47 -41.89 -17.44 -23.83
C GLN A 47 -40.91 -17.66 -25.01
N LYS A 48 -40.83 -18.90 -25.51
CA LYS A 48 -40.91 -19.20 -26.96
C LYS A 48 -41.34 -20.65 -27.24
N LYS A 49 -42.35 -20.79 -28.12
CA LYS A 49 -43.03 -22.02 -28.58
C LYS A 49 -42.36 -22.62 -29.83
N GLY A 50 -42.48 -23.95 -29.99
CA GLY A 50 -42.96 -24.57 -31.24
C GLY A 50 -42.03 -25.56 -31.98
N GLY A 51 -42.53 -26.79 -32.20
CA GLY A 51 -42.04 -27.75 -33.22
C GLY A 51 -41.52 -29.09 -32.66
N LEU A 52 -42.37 -30.04 -32.27
CA LEU A 52 -42.91 -31.15 -33.10
C LEU A 52 -41.87 -32.22 -33.50
N PHE A 53 -41.73 -33.30 -32.74
CA PHE A 53 -41.47 -34.65 -33.26
C PHE A 53 -42.05 -35.70 -32.31
N ASN A 54 -42.82 -36.63 -32.86
CA ASN A 54 -43.56 -37.67 -32.19
C ASN A 54 -42.96 -39.02 -32.64
N PHE A 55 -42.46 -39.85 -31.72
CA PHE A 55 -42.20 -41.26 -31.99
C PHE A 55 -42.57 -42.10 -30.77
N ASN A 56 -43.44 -43.07 -31.03
CA ASN A 56 -44.09 -43.95 -30.07
C ASN A 56 -43.13 -44.99 -29.46
N GLY A 57 -43.37 -45.29 -28.18
CA GLY A 57 -43.30 -46.64 -27.64
C GLY A 57 -41.96 -47.04 -27.01
N ILE A 58 -41.95 -47.25 -25.70
CA ILE A 58 -41.75 -48.56 -25.04
C ILE A 58 -41.76 -48.34 -23.51
N LYS A 59 -42.30 -49.36 -22.84
CA LYS A 59 -42.76 -49.47 -21.45
C LYS A 59 -41.67 -49.21 -20.41
N GLY A 60 -42.10 -48.71 -19.25
CA GLY A 60 -41.25 -48.20 -18.18
C GLY A 60 -40.45 -49.21 -17.36
N VAL A 61 -39.51 -48.64 -16.60
CA VAL A 61 -38.88 -49.16 -15.40
C VAL A 61 -38.66 -47.95 -14.50
N ALA A 62 -39.31 -47.92 -13.33
CA ALA A 62 -39.01 -46.96 -12.28
C ALA A 62 -37.81 -47.48 -11.48
N CYS A 63 -36.76 -46.67 -11.35
CA CYS A 63 -35.63 -46.93 -10.46
C CYS A 63 -35.37 -45.67 -9.62
N GLY A 64 -35.25 -45.86 -8.31
CA GLY A 64 -35.27 -44.82 -7.29
C GLY A 64 -34.15 -43.79 -7.42
N ILE A 65 -34.52 -42.54 -7.10
CA ILE A 65 -33.63 -41.39 -7.04
C ILE A 65 -32.79 -41.47 -5.76
N LEU A 66 -31.47 -41.57 -5.94
CA LEU A 66 -30.46 -41.31 -4.91
C LEU A 66 -30.49 -39.82 -4.58
N ALA A 67 -30.81 -39.49 -3.33
CA ALA A 67 -30.62 -38.15 -2.77
C ALA A 67 -29.13 -37.96 -2.44
N ALA A 68 -28.41 -37.23 -3.29
CA ALA A 68 -27.09 -36.71 -2.96
C ALA A 68 -27.26 -35.35 -2.25
N CYS A 69 -26.97 -35.31 -0.95
CA CYS A 69 -26.85 -34.06 -0.21
C CYS A 69 -25.65 -33.27 -0.76
N ALA A 70 -25.94 -32.20 -1.51
CA ALA A 70 -24.95 -31.20 -1.88
C ALA A 70 -24.55 -30.41 -0.62
N VAL A 71 -23.38 -30.71 -0.06
CA VAL A 71 -22.74 -29.84 0.92
C VAL A 71 -22.24 -28.61 0.17
N THR A 72 -23.05 -27.55 0.16
CA THR A 72 -22.59 -26.23 -0.30
C THR A 72 -21.63 -25.70 0.74
N SER A 73 -20.32 -25.90 0.53
CA SER A 73 -19.29 -25.09 1.17
C SER A 73 -19.51 -23.65 0.72
N ALA A 74 -20.14 -22.85 1.58
CA ALA A 74 -20.16 -21.41 1.43
C ALA A 74 -18.70 -20.93 1.54
N ALA A 75 -18.04 -20.78 0.39
CA ALA A 75 -16.77 -20.08 0.29
C ALA A 75 -17.06 -18.61 0.60
N PHE A 76 -16.82 -18.20 1.84
CA PHE A 76 -16.76 -16.79 2.17
C PHE A 76 -15.56 -16.19 1.43
N PRO A 77 -15.75 -15.21 0.53
CA PRO A 77 -14.61 -14.49 -0.03
C PRO A 77 -13.92 -13.79 1.13
N VAL A 78 -12.65 -14.12 1.38
CA VAL A 78 -11.79 -13.33 2.25
C VAL A 78 -11.60 -11.99 1.54
N THR A 79 -12.40 -11.00 1.92
CA THR A 79 -12.23 -9.63 1.46
C THR A 79 -10.85 -9.16 1.92
N ALA A 80 -9.98 -8.80 0.98
CA ALA A 80 -8.69 -8.21 1.26
C ALA A 80 -8.85 -7.09 2.31
N ALA A 81 -8.09 -7.18 3.39
CA ALA A 81 -8.16 -6.21 4.48
C ALA A 81 -7.61 -4.87 3.97
N THR A 82 -8.49 -3.94 3.59
CA THR A 82 -8.09 -2.56 3.31
C THR A 82 -7.51 -1.97 4.59
N GLN A 83 -6.21 -1.67 4.60
CA GLN A 83 -5.58 -1.08 5.76
C GLN A 83 -6.22 0.27 6.09
N ARG A 84 -6.60 0.47 7.35
CA ARG A 84 -7.13 1.74 7.83
C ARG A 84 -5.99 2.74 8.00
N LEU A 85 -5.84 3.64 7.03
CA LEU A 85 -4.90 4.75 7.10
C LEU A 85 -5.46 5.92 7.93
N PRO A 86 -4.61 6.74 8.58
CA PRO A 86 -5.06 7.98 9.21
C PRO A 86 -5.64 8.95 8.16
N PRO A 87 -6.44 9.97 8.59
CA PRO A 87 -6.89 11.01 7.68
C PRO A 87 -5.70 11.70 7.01
N LEU A 88 -5.93 12.26 5.81
CA LEU A 88 -4.91 13.01 5.07
C LEU A 88 -4.45 14.23 5.89
N SER A 89 -3.14 14.39 6.04
CA SER A 89 -2.54 15.52 6.75
C SER A 89 -2.85 16.82 6.00
N THR A 90 -3.32 17.83 6.75
CA THR A 90 -3.65 19.17 6.24
C THR A 90 -2.51 20.17 6.44
N GLU A 91 -1.29 19.71 6.71
CA GLU A 91 -0.12 20.58 6.87
C GLU A 91 0.25 21.24 5.53
N PRO A 92 0.57 22.55 5.50
CA PRO A 92 0.76 23.28 4.23
C PRO A 92 2.00 22.82 3.45
N ASN A 93 3.04 22.35 4.13
CA ASN A 93 4.29 21.87 3.52
C ASN A 93 4.43 20.34 3.60
N ARG A 94 3.31 19.64 3.47
CA ARG A 94 3.23 18.20 3.71
C ARG A 94 4.22 17.41 2.82
N CYS A 95 4.29 17.76 1.53
CA CYS A 95 5.14 17.06 0.55
C CYS A 95 6.62 17.42 0.71
N GLU A 96 6.93 18.67 1.05
CA GLU A 96 8.29 19.19 1.22
C GLU A 96 9.00 18.56 2.42
N ARG A 97 8.24 18.03 3.39
CA ARG A 97 8.78 17.26 4.52
C ARG A 97 9.56 16.01 4.08
N ALA A 98 9.37 15.52 2.86
CA ALA A 98 10.18 14.44 2.30
C ALA A 98 11.68 14.78 2.22
N PHE A 99 12.05 16.06 2.19
CA PHE A 99 13.43 16.50 2.01
C PHE A 99 14.11 16.97 3.31
N VAL A 100 13.32 17.28 4.35
CA VAL A 100 13.80 18.01 5.53
C VAL A 100 13.84 17.10 6.76
N GLY A 101 15.00 17.05 7.42
CA GLY A 101 15.17 16.42 8.74
C GLY A 101 15.20 14.89 8.76
N ASN A 102 15.05 14.25 7.60
CA ASN A 102 15.00 12.78 7.46
C ASN A 102 16.26 12.19 6.80
N THR A 103 17.35 12.95 6.67
CA THR A 103 18.62 12.38 6.20
C THR A 103 19.16 11.36 7.22
N ILE A 104 19.63 10.21 6.73
CA ILE A 104 20.27 9.20 7.57
C ILE A 104 21.44 9.84 8.33
N GLY A 105 21.52 9.58 9.63
CA GLY A 105 22.54 10.17 10.52
C GLY A 105 22.20 11.57 11.06
N GLN A 106 21.20 12.27 10.52
CA GLN A 106 20.71 13.57 11.04
C GLN A 106 19.34 13.44 11.74
N ALA A 107 18.62 12.35 11.49
CA ALA A 107 17.32 12.10 12.08
C ALA A 107 17.47 11.87 13.60
N ASN A 108 17.22 12.91 14.39
CA ASN A 108 17.13 12.84 15.85
C ASN A 108 15.85 12.12 16.28
N GLY A 109 15.65 10.84 15.90
CA GLY A 109 14.67 9.88 16.47
C GLY A 109 13.20 10.29 16.67
N VAL A 110 12.80 11.52 16.35
CA VAL A 110 11.56 12.13 16.79
C VAL A 110 10.81 12.59 15.54
N TYR A 111 10.24 11.61 14.84
CA TYR A 111 9.14 11.91 13.94
C TYR A 111 7.89 12.04 14.82
N ASP A 112 7.53 13.27 15.20
CA ASP A 112 6.29 13.51 15.97
C ASP A 112 5.05 13.00 15.22
N LYS A 113 5.14 12.93 13.89
CA LYS A 113 4.10 12.44 12.98
C LYS A 113 4.73 11.71 11.80
N PRO A 114 4.11 10.62 11.30
CA PRO A 114 4.55 9.97 10.07
C PRO A 114 4.59 10.95 8.90
N LEU A 115 5.52 10.74 7.97
CA LEU A 115 5.59 11.50 6.72
C LEU A 115 4.39 11.13 5.86
N ASP A 116 3.44 12.04 5.70
CA ASP A 116 2.27 11.83 4.87
C ASP A 116 2.50 12.39 3.47
N LEU A 117 3.12 11.61 2.59
CA LEU A 117 3.43 12.00 1.22
C LEU A 117 2.36 11.56 0.21
N ARG A 118 1.19 11.09 0.67
CA ARG A 118 0.10 10.63 -0.20
C ARG A 118 -0.23 11.69 -1.24
N GLN A 119 -0.40 11.29 -2.51
CA GLN A 119 -0.80 12.16 -3.62
C GLN A 119 0.16 13.34 -3.89
N CYS A 120 1.39 13.31 -3.36
CA CYS A 120 2.40 14.30 -3.68
C CYS A 120 3.01 14.02 -5.05
N ASP A 121 3.43 15.08 -5.75
CA ASP A 121 4.09 14.99 -7.05
C ASP A 121 5.57 15.39 -6.93
N PHE A 122 6.43 14.41 -7.13
CA PHE A 122 7.88 14.50 -7.07
C PHE A 122 8.54 14.21 -8.44
N THR A 123 7.84 14.33 -9.56
CA THR A 123 8.42 14.07 -10.90
C THR A 123 9.36 15.17 -11.42
N ASN A 124 9.52 16.25 -10.66
CA ASN A 124 10.38 17.36 -11.07
C ASN A 124 11.86 17.00 -10.88
N GLU A 125 12.75 17.43 -11.79
CA GLU A 125 14.21 17.16 -11.81
C GLU A 125 14.98 17.49 -10.51
N LYS A 126 14.34 18.12 -9.53
CA LYS A 126 14.92 18.51 -8.23
C LYS A 126 14.69 17.48 -7.13
N THR A 127 14.00 16.37 -7.39
CA THR A 127 13.62 15.41 -6.36
C THR A 127 14.75 14.44 -6.06
N ASN A 128 15.71 14.97 -5.31
CA ASN A 128 16.79 14.19 -4.72
C ASN A 128 16.36 13.73 -3.32
N LEU A 129 16.07 12.44 -3.21
CA LEU A 129 15.77 11.72 -1.97
C LEU A 129 16.92 10.76 -1.60
N LYS A 130 18.12 10.98 -2.16
CA LYS A 130 19.30 10.19 -1.87
C LYS A 130 19.61 10.19 -0.37
N GLY A 131 19.84 9.00 0.19
CA GLY A 131 20.20 8.83 1.60
C GLY A 131 19.14 9.31 2.59
N LYS A 132 17.89 9.50 2.16
CA LYS A 132 16.78 9.88 3.04
C LYS A 132 16.18 8.64 3.70
N SER A 133 15.62 8.84 4.89
CA SER A 133 14.77 7.87 5.56
C SER A 133 13.31 8.25 5.35
N LEU A 134 12.55 7.35 4.73
CA LEU A 134 11.09 7.45 4.56
C LEU A 134 10.38 6.37 5.39
N SER A 135 10.94 6.04 6.56
CA SER A 135 10.38 5.05 7.46
C SER A 135 8.96 5.45 7.90
N ALA A 136 8.03 4.49 7.80
CA ALA A 136 6.61 4.66 8.06
C ALA A 136 5.93 5.76 7.21
N ALA A 137 6.54 6.18 6.10
CA ALA A 137 5.93 7.15 5.21
C ALA A 137 4.65 6.59 4.56
N LEU A 138 3.62 7.41 4.48
CA LEU A 138 2.42 7.15 3.71
C LEU A 138 2.60 7.81 2.35
N MET A 139 2.71 7.01 1.30
CA MET A 139 3.05 7.43 -0.07
C MET A 139 1.99 6.99 -1.08
N SER A 140 0.80 6.57 -0.62
CA SER A 140 -0.27 6.12 -1.52
C SER A 140 -0.59 7.16 -2.60
N ASP A 141 -0.64 6.70 -3.84
CA ASP A 141 -0.89 7.51 -5.04
C ASP A 141 0.09 8.69 -5.25
N ALA A 142 1.25 8.68 -4.58
CA ALA A 142 2.31 9.66 -4.82
C ALA A 142 3.08 9.35 -6.11
N LYS A 143 3.65 10.37 -6.75
CA LYS A 143 4.48 10.21 -7.95
C LYS A 143 5.91 10.56 -7.64
N PHE A 144 6.82 9.64 -7.88
CA PHE A 144 8.27 9.76 -7.72
C PHE A 144 9.01 9.53 -9.04
N ASP A 145 8.33 9.57 -10.18
CA ASP A 145 8.92 9.19 -11.47
C ASP A 145 10.23 9.96 -11.75
N GLY A 146 11.29 9.20 -12.03
CA GLY A 146 12.65 9.72 -12.27
C GLY A 146 13.38 10.28 -11.04
N ALA A 147 12.85 10.13 -9.82
CA ALA A 147 13.51 10.60 -8.62
C ALA A 147 14.79 9.80 -8.30
N ASP A 148 15.81 10.48 -7.77
CA ASP A 148 16.99 9.82 -7.19
C ASP A 148 16.66 9.37 -5.77
N MET A 149 16.49 8.07 -5.59
CA MET A 149 16.27 7.42 -4.28
C MET A 149 17.45 6.50 -3.94
N THR A 150 18.64 6.79 -4.45
CA THR A 150 19.84 6.00 -4.12
C THR A 150 20.11 6.06 -2.63
N GLU A 151 20.47 4.91 -2.03
CA GLU A 151 20.71 4.79 -0.57
C GLU A 151 19.48 5.15 0.31
N VAL A 152 18.27 5.22 -0.25
CA VAL A 152 17.07 5.49 0.56
C VAL A 152 16.81 4.34 1.54
N VAL A 153 16.35 4.68 2.74
CA VAL A 153 15.89 3.69 3.71
C VAL A 153 14.38 3.83 3.89
N MET A 154 13.65 2.78 3.52
CA MET A 154 12.21 2.67 3.72
C MET A 154 11.92 1.46 4.59
N SER A 155 11.52 1.69 5.83
CA SER A 155 11.00 0.64 6.71
C SER A 155 9.52 0.87 6.99
N LYS A 156 8.67 -0.14 6.76
CA LYS A 156 7.22 -0.12 7.00
C LYS A 156 6.48 1.01 6.27
N ALA A 157 6.97 1.41 5.10
CA ALA A 157 6.34 2.45 4.29
C ALA A 157 5.16 1.89 3.49
N TYR A 158 4.17 2.74 3.23
CA TYR A 158 2.97 2.37 2.46
C TYR A 158 2.92 3.15 1.15
N ALA A 159 3.26 2.50 0.05
CA ALA A 159 3.34 3.11 -1.28
C ALA A 159 2.35 2.46 -2.27
N ALA A 160 1.20 2.01 -1.77
CA ALA A 160 0.18 1.40 -2.60
C ALA A 160 -0.32 2.38 -3.69
N GLY A 161 -0.33 1.95 -4.94
CA GLY A 161 -0.72 2.78 -6.09
C GLY A 161 0.25 3.91 -6.45
N ALA A 162 1.40 4.02 -5.77
CA ALA A 162 2.39 5.06 -6.06
C ALA A 162 3.11 4.79 -7.40
N SER A 163 3.60 5.84 -8.03
CA SER A 163 4.41 5.77 -9.25
C SER A 163 5.87 6.01 -8.93
N PHE A 164 6.73 5.10 -9.37
CA PHE A 164 8.18 5.11 -9.22
C PHE A 164 8.85 4.78 -10.56
N LYS A 165 8.28 5.25 -11.68
CA LYS A 165 8.79 4.95 -13.01
C LYS A 165 10.22 5.46 -13.15
N GLY A 166 11.14 4.60 -13.55
CA GLY A 166 12.55 4.95 -13.75
C GLY A 166 13.27 5.44 -12.49
N VAL A 167 12.76 5.15 -11.29
CA VAL A 167 13.42 5.54 -10.03
C VAL A 167 14.65 4.69 -9.80
N ASP A 168 15.72 5.32 -9.33
CA ASP A 168 16.94 4.64 -8.92
C ASP A 168 16.91 4.35 -7.41
N PHE A 169 16.75 3.07 -7.04
CA PHE A 169 16.85 2.56 -5.67
C PHE A 169 18.23 1.95 -5.37
N SER A 170 19.28 2.26 -6.15
CA SER A 170 20.59 1.65 -5.95
C SER A 170 21.10 1.83 -4.51
N ASN A 171 21.56 0.73 -3.89
CA ASN A 171 21.99 0.67 -2.48
C ASN A 171 20.90 0.99 -1.45
N ALA A 172 19.62 0.92 -1.81
CA ALA A 172 18.51 1.16 -0.88
C ALA A 172 18.29 -0.01 0.09
N VAL A 173 17.60 0.28 1.20
CA VAL A 173 17.08 -0.72 2.13
C VAL A 173 15.57 -0.60 2.21
N LEU A 174 14.87 -1.60 1.68
CA LEU A 174 13.40 -1.65 1.59
C LEU A 174 12.89 -2.79 2.48
N ASP A 175 12.57 -2.46 3.74
CA ASP A 175 12.07 -3.39 4.76
C ASP A 175 10.56 -3.20 4.97
N ARG A 176 9.76 -4.21 4.62
CA ARG A 176 8.29 -4.24 4.80
C ARG A 176 7.59 -3.08 4.12
N VAL A 177 8.02 -2.73 2.91
CA VAL A 177 7.37 -1.71 2.10
C VAL A 177 6.22 -2.34 1.33
N ASN A 178 5.05 -1.68 1.36
CA ASN A 178 3.92 -2.09 0.55
C ASN A 178 3.93 -1.35 -0.80
N PHE A 179 4.26 -2.07 -1.88
CA PHE A 179 4.18 -1.60 -3.27
C PHE A 179 2.96 -2.18 -4.02
N GLU A 180 1.87 -2.53 -3.32
CA GLU A 180 0.64 -3.04 -3.95
C GLU A 180 0.17 -2.07 -5.05
N LYS A 181 0.00 -2.56 -6.28
CA LYS A 181 -0.41 -1.76 -7.47
C LYS A 181 0.51 -0.59 -7.79
N ALA A 182 1.74 -0.55 -7.26
CA ALA A 182 2.70 0.50 -7.59
C ALA A 182 3.20 0.33 -9.04
N ASP A 183 3.53 1.45 -9.69
CA ASP A 183 4.14 1.47 -11.01
C ASP A 183 5.66 1.61 -10.85
N LEU A 184 6.39 0.51 -10.98
CA LEU A 184 7.85 0.40 -10.83
C LEU A 184 8.52 0.11 -12.19
N GLU A 185 7.86 0.51 -13.28
CA GLU A 185 8.38 0.34 -14.64
C GLU A 185 9.76 1.01 -14.78
N GLY A 186 10.76 0.23 -15.16
CA GLY A 186 12.15 0.72 -15.30
C GLY A 186 12.85 1.09 -13.99
N ALA A 187 12.30 0.74 -12.82
CA ALA A 187 12.95 1.00 -11.54
C ALA A 187 14.23 0.16 -11.38
N ILE A 188 15.26 0.75 -10.75
CA ILE A 188 16.57 0.12 -10.58
C ILE A 188 16.77 -0.30 -9.13
N PHE A 189 16.84 -1.60 -8.85
CA PHE A 189 17.09 -2.19 -7.53
C PHE A 189 18.54 -2.67 -7.35
N LYS A 190 19.52 -2.01 -7.97
CA LYS A 190 20.92 -2.46 -7.93
C LYS A 190 21.48 -2.48 -6.51
N ASN A 191 22.05 -3.59 -6.06
CA ASN A 191 22.59 -3.75 -4.69
C ASN A 191 21.56 -3.35 -3.60
N THR A 192 20.26 -3.57 -3.86
CA THR A 192 19.18 -3.22 -2.93
C THR A 192 18.89 -4.37 -1.99
N VAL A 193 18.58 -4.07 -0.73
CA VAL A 193 18.07 -5.07 0.22
C VAL A 193 16.55 -5.04 0.22
N LEU A 194 15.92 -6.13 -0.23
CA LEU A 194 14.47 -6.34 -0.17
C LEU A 194 14.16 -7.35 0.95
N SER A 195 13.44 -6.90 1.98
CA SER A 195 12.99 -7.80 3.07
C SER A 195 11.55 -7.54 3.44
N GLY A 196 10.69 -8.56 3.36
CA GLY A 196 9.28 -8.48 3.76
C GLY A 196 8.40 -7.50 2.96
N SER A 197 8.91 -6.93 1.86
CA SER A 197 8.19 -6.00 1.00
C SER A 197 7.23 -6.76 0.05
N THR A 198 6.10 -6.15 -0.28
CA THR A 198 5.05 -6.75 -1.13
C THR A 198 4.95 -6.02 -2.46
N PHE A 199 4.76 -6.77 -3.54
CA PHE A 199 4.69 -6.27 -4.92
C PHE A 199 3.43 -6.78 -5.65
N ASP A 200 2.36 -7.04 -4.88
CA ASP A 200 1.09 -7.56 -5.40
C ASP A 200 0.50 -6.59 -6.43
N ASP A 201 0.21 -7.07 -7.64
CA ASP A 201 -0.25 -6.27 -8.78
C ASP A 201 0.65 -5.07 -9.17
N ALA A 202 1.90 -5.01 -8.68
CA ALA A 202 2.85 -3.98 -9.09
C ALA A 202 3.28 -4.18 -10.56
N LYS A 203 3.60 -3.10 -11.27
CA LYS A 203 4.21 -3.20 -12.60
C LYS A 203 5.71 -3.14 -12.46
N LEU A 204 6.41 -4.20 -12.87
CA LEU A 204 7.86 -4.35 -12.80
C LEU A 204 8.48 -4.51 -14.20
N ASP A 205 7.76 -4.09 -15.24
CA ASP A 205 8.27 -4.11 -16.62
C ASP A 205 9.60 -3.34 -16.70
N ASN A 206 10.63 -3.95 -17.26
CA ASN A 206 12.00 -3.40 -17.36
C ASN A 206 12.66 -3.04 -16.02
N ALA A 207 12.14 -3.49 -14.87
CA ALA A 207 12.81 -3.29 -13.58
C ALA A 207 14.13 -4.08 -13.53
N VAL A 208 15.17 -3.51 -12.94
CA VAL A 208 16.52 -4.07 -12.84
C VAL A 208 16.78 -4.58 -11.43
N PHE A 209 17.27 -5.82 -11.30
CA PHE A 209 17.50 -6.48 -9.99
C PHE A 209 18.96 -6.91 -9.78
N GLU A 210 19.92 -6.27 -10.45
CA GLU A 210 21.36 -6.57 -10.34
C GLU A 210 21.83 -6.55 -8.86
N ASP A 211 22.49 -7.61 -8.39
CA ASP A 211 22.99 -7.73 -7.02
C ASP A 211 21.93 -7.49 -5.91
N THR A 212 20.64 -7.69 -6.21
CA THR A 212 19.57 -7.51 -5.21
C THR A 212 19.65 -8.61 -4.15
N ILE A 213 19.68 -8.21 -2.87
CA ILE A 213 19.64 -9.13 -1.74
C ILE A 213 18.19 -9.33 -1.33
N ILE A 214 17.66 -10.53 -1.58
CA ILE A 214 16.29 -10.91 -1.24
C ILE A 214 16.26 -12.30 -0.56
N GLY A 215 15.50 -12.43 0.52
CA GLY A 215 15.34 -13.70 1.23
C GLY A 215 14.45 -14.68 0.46
N TYR A 216 14.65 -15.99 0.66
CA TYR A 216 13.92 -17.04 -0.07
C TYR A 216 12.39 -16.87 -0.07
N ILE A 217 11.80 -16.52 1.09
CA ILE A 217 10.35 -16.35 1.24
C ILE A 217 9.84 -15.12 0.45
N ASP A 218 10.61 -14.04 0.44
CA ASP A 218 10.23 -12.80 -0.24
C ASP A 218 10.42 -12.94 -1.75
N LEU A 219 11.46 -13.65 -2.18
CA LEU A 219 11.67 -14.04 -3.56
C LEU A 219 10.49 -14.84 -4.12
N GLN A 220 9.99 -15.84 -3.39
CA GLN A 220 8.82 -16.61 -3.82
C GLN A 220 7.60 -15.72 -4.08
N LYS A 221 7.38 -14.70 -3.26
CA LYS A 221 6.28 -13.74 -3.45
C LYS A 221 6.54 -12.85 -4.66
N LEU A 222 7.75 -12.30 -4.80
CA LEU A 222 8.13 -11.46 -5.93
C LEU A 222 7.94 -12.21 -7.26
N CYS A 223 8.35 -13.47 -7.33
CA CYS A 223 8.25 -14.31 -8.54
C CYS A 223 6.81 -14.60 -9.01
N THR A 224 5.80 -14.39 -8.14
CA THR A 224 4.39 -14.50 -8.54
C THR A 224 3.97 -13.38 -9.51
N ASN A 225 4.70 -12.25 -9.50
CA ASN A 225 4.47 -11.15 -10.40
C ASN A 225 4.99 -11.49 -11.81
N LYS A 226 4.08 -11.42 -12.80
CA LYS A 226 4.35 -11.81 -14.19
C LYS A 226 4.94 -10.69 -15.04
N THR A 227 5.03 -9.47 -14.52
CA THR A 227 5.56 -8.30 -15.25
C THR A 227 7.09 -8.21 -15.19
N ILE A 228 7.73 -8.99 -14.32
CA ILE A 228 9.20 -9.06 -14.26
C ILE A 228 9.72 -9.65 -15.58
N GLY A 229 10.65 -8.95 -16.23
CA GLY A 229 11.25 -9.39 -17.50
C GLY A 229 11.97 -10.73 -17.38
N ASP A 230 11.99 -11.49 -18.49
CA ASP A 230 12.50 -12.88 -18.52
C ASP A 230 13.95 -13.01 -18.03
N GLU A 231 14.80 -12.05 -18.36
CA GLU A 231 16.20 -11.99 -17.90
C GLU A 231 16.29 -11.99 -16.37
N TRP A 232 15.57 -11.07 -15.71
CA TRP A 232 15.59 -10.95 -14.26
C TRP A 232 14.87 -12.09 -13.57
N ARG A 233 13.88 -12.71 -14.21
CA ARG A 233 13.26 -13.94 -13.67
C ARG A 233 14.29 -15.06 -13.54
N VAL A 234 15.18 -15.21 -14.52
CA VAL A 234 16.26 -16.22 -14.48
C VAL A 234 17.30 -15.85 -13.43
N GLU A 235 17.76 -14.59 -13.40
CA GLU A 235 18.78 -14.10 -12.47
C GLU A 235 18.32 -14.21 -11.00
N LEU A 236 17.08 -13.82 -10.71
CA LEU A 236 16.48 -13.94 -9.38
C LEU A 236 16.20 -15.40 -9.00
N GLY A 237 16.20 -16.34 -9.95
CA GLY A 237 15.89 -17.74 -9.71
C GLY A 237 14.40 -18.04 -9.57
N CYS A 238 13.54 -17.24 -10.22
CA CYS A 238 12.10 -17.52 -10.30
C CYS A 238 11.85 -18.77 -11.14
N ARG A 239 11.30 -19.81 -10.50
CA ARG A 239 10.95 -21.10 -11.13
C ARG A 239 9.44 -21.28 -11.25
#